data_AF-V5GSD2-F1
#
_entry.id   AF-V5GSD2-F1
#
_cell.length_a   1.000
_cell.length_b   1.000
_cell.length_c   1.000
_cell.angle_alpha   90.00
_cell.angle_beta   90.00
_cell.angle_gamma   90.00
#
_symmetry.space_group_name_H-M   'P 1'
#
loop_
_entity.id
_entity.type
_entity.pdbx_description
1 polymer ?
#
loop_
_entity_poly.entity_id
_entity_poly.type
_entity_poly.pdbx_seq_one_letter_code
_entity_poly.pdbx_strand_id
1 'polypeptide(L)'
;SFGPTHNDDLAFTLGYLPFINDTSRFTPPLGEGVRKILKGIRYTQDELAFMKELIGTWTSFIETGKPSIPSSTTEWPRYSASNPECIYLRPHNYTRALTPRRDICELWRPLLLRETSQHNEE
;
A
#
# COMPACT_ATOMS: atom_id res chain seq x y z
N SER A 1 -11.52 7.72 -14.80
CA SER A 1 -11.02 7.00 -13.62
C SER A 1 -9.94 7.87 -12.98
N PHE A 2 -10.00 8.13 -11.69
CA PHE A 2 -9.05 8.98 -10.95
C PHE A 2 -7.76 8.24 -10.53
N GLY A 3 -7.60 6.98 -10.95
CA GLY A 3 -6.55 6.10 -10.46
C GLY A 3 -6.81 5.63 -9.03
N PRO A 4 -5.85 4.93 -8.41
CA PRO A 4 -5.92 4.56 -7.00
C PRO A 4 -5.99 5.81 -6.12
N THR A 5 -6.91 5.79 -5.16
CA THR A 5 -7.13 6.84 -4.17
C THR A 5 -6.55 6.45 -2.82
N HIS A 6 -6.50 7.42 -1.90
CA HIS A 6 -6.00 7.17 -0.55
C HIS A 6 -6.86 6.10 0.15
N ASN A 7 -6.19 5.12 0.78
CA ASN A 7 -6.76 3.96 1.48
C ASN A 7 -7.31 2.83 0.59
N ASP A 8 -7.21 2.92 -0.74
CA ASP A 8 -7.62 1.81 -1.61
C ASP A 8 -6.75 0.56 -1.42
N ASP A 9 -5.53 0.70 -0.88
CA ASP A 9 -4.61 -0.39 -0.59
C ASP A 9 -5.02 -1.23 0.63
N LEU A 10 -5.80 -0.68 1.57
CA LEU A 10 -6.08 -1.33 2.85
C LEU A 10 -6.75 -2.69 2.70
N ALA A 11 -7.73 -2.79 1.80
CA ALA A 11 -8.46 -4.04 1.56
C ALA A 11 -7.55 -5.17 1.08
N PHE A 12 -6.50 -4.82 0.34
CA PHE A 12 -5.52 -5.74 -0.19
C PHE A 12 -4.45 -6.09 0.85
N THR A 13 -3.88 -5.08 1.50
CA THR A 13 -2.80 -5.23 2.49
C THR A 13 -3.26 -5.96 3.75
N LEU A 14 -4.48 -5.68 4.22
CA LEU A 14 -5.04 -6.31 5.42
C LEU A 14 -5.81 -7.60 5.10
N GLY A 15 -5.92 -7.97 3.83
CA GLY A 15 -6.55 -9.22 3.42
C GLY A 15 -8.05 -9.31 3.68
N TYR A 16 -8.76 -8.18 3.74
CA TYR A 16 -10.17 -8.18 4.13
C TYR A 16 -11.18 -8.17 2.98
N LEU A 17 -10.75 -8.19 1.69
CA LEU A 17 -11.70 -8.25 0.55
C LEU A 17 -12.79 -9.33 0.73
N PRO A 18 -12.49 -10.59 1.13
CA PRO A 18 -13.52 -11.62 1.31
C PRO A 18 -14.53 -11.30 2.42
N PHE A 19 -14.17 -10.40 3.34
CA PHE A 19 -14.94 -10.08 4.53
C PHE A 19 -15.69 -8.75 4.43
N ILE A 20 -15.51 -7.97 3.36
CA ILE A 20 -16.18 -6.66 3.17
C ILE A 20 -17.72 -6.78 3.28
N ASN A 21 -18.27 -7.91 2.83
CA ASN A 21 -19.70 -8.21 2.88
C ASN A 21 -20.05 -9.34 3.85
N ASP A 22 -19.08 -9.80 4.66
CA ASP A 22 -19.30 -10.88 5.62
C ASP A 22 -20.08 -10.36 6.82
N THR A 23 -21.31 -10.84 6.98
CA THR A 23 -22.18 -10.49 8.11
C THR A 23 -22.07 -11.46 9.28
N SER A 24 -21.25 -12.50 9.16
CA SER A 24 -21.09 -13.56 10.16
C SER A 24 -19.94 -13.30 11.15
N ARG A 25 -18.96 -12.48 10.78
CA ARG A 25 -17.82 -12.13 11.64
C ARG A 25 -18.12 -10.92 12.51
N PHE A 26 -17.81 -11.04 13.81
CA PHE A 26 -17.98 -9.99 14.82
C PHE A 26 -17.11 -8.77 14.50
N THR A 27 -17.68 -7.82 13.75
CA THR A 27 -17.31 -6.42 13.85
C THR A 27 -18.44 -5.71 14.59
N PRO A 28 -18.17 -4.94 15.67
CA PRO A 28 -19.17 -4.03 16.22
C PRO A 28 -19.76 -3.24 15.05
N PRO A 29 -21.10 -3.09 14.98
CA PRO A 29 -21.71 -2.56 13.78
C PRO A 29 -21.13 -1.18 13.50
N LEU A 30 -20.32 -1.12 12.43
CA LEU A 30 -19.98 0.13 11.78
C LEU A 30 -21.30 0.88 11.57
N GLY A 31 -21.32 2.19 11.84
CA GLY A 31 -22.53 2.99 11.73
C GLY A 31 -23.28 2.71 10.42
N GLU A 32 -24.60 2.84 10.43
CA GLU A 32 -25.47 2.37 9.35
C GLU A 32 -25.05 2.86 7.95
N GLY A 33 -24.52 4.08 7.87
CA GLY A 33 -23.96 4.66 6.64
C GLY A 33 -22.74 3.91 6.10
N VAL A 34 -21.79 3.55 6.97
CA VAL A 34 -20.59 2.77 6.58
C VAL A 34 -20.99 1.37 6.13
N ARG A 35 -21.97 0.75 6.80
CA ARG A 35 -22.51 -0.56 6.41
C ARG A 35 -23.13 -0.54 5.02
N LYS A 36 -23.87 0.53 4.67
CA LYS A 36 -24.46 0.69 3.33
C LYS A 36 -23.39 0.84 2.26
N ILE A 37 -22.32 1.58 2.54
CA ILE A 37 -21.18 1.74 1.65
C ILE A 37 -20.50 0.39 1.41
N LEU A 38 -20.13 -0.33 2.49
CA LEU A 38 -19.43 -1.62 2.39
C LEU A 38 -20.25 -2.68 1.62
N LYS A 39 -21.56 -2.78 1.89
CA LYS A 39 -22.47 -3.70 1.17
C LYS A 39 -22.50 -3.51 -0.34
N GLY A 40 -22.27 -2.27 -0.80
CA GLY A 40 -22.24 -1.89 -2.21
C GLY A 40 -20.91 -2.24 -2.89
N ILE A 41 -19.86 -2.53 -2.12
CA ILE A 41 -18.55 -2.87 -2.68
C ILE A 41 -18.63 -4.29 -3.24
N ARG A 42 -18.13 -4.41 -4.47
CA ARG A 42 -17.90 -5.66 -5.18
C ARG A 42 -16.43 -5.67 -5.58
N TYR A 43 -15.81 -6.84 -5.51
CA TYR A 43 -14.47 -7.07 -5.99
C TYR A 43 -14.49 -8.20 -7.02
N THR A 44 -13.52 -8.16 -7.93
CA THR A 44 -13.30 -9.12 -9.01
C THR A 44 -12.42 -10.27 -8.53
N GLN A 45 -12.42 -11.36 -9.30
CA GLN A 45 -11.52 -12.48 -9.01
C GLN A 45 -10.04 -12.07 -9.13
N ASP A 46 -9.73 -11.12 -10.02
CA ASP A 46 -8.38 -10.58 -10.20
C ASP A 46 -7.94 -9.76 -8.97
N GLU A 47 -8.84 -8.96 -8.39
CA GLU A 47 -8.58 -8.24 -7.13
C GLU A 47 -8.38 -9.22 -5.96
N LEU A 48 -9.15 -10.31 -5.91
CA LEU A 48 -8.97 -11.35 -4.91
C LEU A 48 -7.62 -12.08 -5.07
N ALA A 49 -7.21 -12.36 -6.31
CA ALA A 49 -5.91 -12.94 -6.60
C ALA A 49 -4.78 -11.99 -6.18
N PHE A 50 -4.84 -10.74 -6.63
CA PHE A 50 -3.90 -9.68 -6.28
C PHE A 50 -3.74 -9.52 -4.77
N MET A 51 -4.84 -9.52 -4.00
CA MET A 51 -4.79 -9.50 -2.54
C MET A 51 -4.01 -10.70 -1.98
N LYS A 52 -4.27 -11.92 -2.45
CA LYS A 52 -3.57 -13.12 -1.96
C LYS A 52 -2.08 -13.05 -2.25
N GLU A 53 -1.69 -12.53 -3.42
CA GLU A 53 -0.30 -12.33 -3.80
C GLU A 53 0.38 -11.32 -2.86
N LEU A 54 -0.28 -10.20 -2.54
CA LEU A 54 0.21 -9.21 -1.58
C LEU A 54 0.31 -9.74 -0.15
N ILE A 55 -0.67 -10.52 0.31
CA ILE A 55 -0.60 -11.20 1.61
C ILE A 55 0.65 -12.08 1.67
N GLY A 56 0.95 -12.84 0.61
CA GLY A 56 2.17 -13.65 0.55
C GLY A 56 3.45 -12.82 0.70
N THR A 57 3.53 -11.68 0.02
CA THR A 57 4.63 -10.72 0.17
C THR A 57 4.76 -10.21 1.61
N TRP A 58 3.64 -9.84 2.25
CA TRP A 58 3.64 -9.36 3.64
C TRP A 58 3.99 -10.45 4.65
N THR A 59 3.49 -11.68 4.45
CA THR A 59 3.88 -12.84 5.25
C THR A 59 5.38 -13.09 5.17
N SER A 60 5.99 -13.08 3.97
CA SER A 60 7.45 -13.24 3.82
C SER A 60 8.22 -12.17 4.58
N PHE A 61 7.74 -10.92 4.53
CA PHE A 61 8.36 -9.83 5.28
C PHE A 61 8.25 -10.04 6.80
N ILE A 62 7.09 -10.47 7.29
CA ILE A 62 6.87 -10.76 8.72
C ILE A 62 7.77 -11.90 9.20
N GLU A 63 7.88 -12.98 8.41
CA GLU A 63 8.63 -14.18 8.78
C GLU A 63 10.14 -13.99 8.72
N THR A 64 10.64 -13.25 7.72
CA THR A 64 12.07 -13.23 7.38
C THR A 64 12.71 -11.85 7.42
N GLY A 65 11.91 -10.79 7.58
CA GLY A 65 12.35 -9.41 7.39
C GLY A 65 12.57 -9.02 5.92
N LYS A 66 12.29 -9.92 4.97
CA LYS A 66 12.51 -9.72 3.53
C LYS A 66 11.24 -10.02 2.74
N PRO A 67 10.63 -9.02 2.07
CA PRO A 67 9.52 -9.28 1.18
C PRO A 67 10.01 -9.94 -0.10
N SER A 68 9.17 -10.76 -0.73
CA SER A 68 9.32 -11.17 -2.12
C SER A 68 8.46 -10.28 -3.03
N ILE A 69 8.87 -10.13 -4.29
CA ILE A 69 8.01 -9.55 -5.31
C ILE A 69 6.78 -10.47 -5.44
N PRO A 70 5.54 -9.94 -5.46
CA PRO A 70 4.36 -10.79 -5.50
C PRO A 70 4.38 -11.75 -6.70
N SER A 71 3.90 -12.98 -6.48
CA SER A 71 3.93 -14.08 -7.47
C SER A 71 5.32 -14.45 -8.01
N SER A 72 6.37 -14.09 -7.28
CA SER A 72 7.76 -14.39 -7.63
C SER A 72 8.55 -14.90 -6.42
N THR A 73 9.60 -15.68 -6.68
CA THR A 73 10.61 -16.05 -5.69
C THR A 73 11.71 -14.99 -5.56
N THR A 74 11.66 -13.94 -6.39
CA THR A 74 12.65 -12.87 -6.38
C THR A 74 12.43 -11.95 -5.18
N GLU A 75 13.50 -11.67 -4.43
CA GLU A 75 13.49 -10.74 -3.30
C GLU A 75 13.08 -9.33 -3.78
N TRP A 76 12.23 -8.66 -2.99
CA TRP A 76 11.94 -7.24 -3.15
C TRP A 76 13.20 -6.45 -2.76
N PRO A 77 13.81 -5.67 -3.67
CA PRO A 77 15.08 -5.02 -3.41
C PRO A 77 14.99 -4.04 -2.25
N ARG A 78 15.98 -4.08 -1.35
CA ARG A 78 16.08 -3.15 -0.23
C ARG A 78 16.26 -1.72 -0.76
N TYR A 79 15.35 -0.84 -0.35
CA TYR A 79 15.47 0.59 -0.62
C TYR A 79 16.72 1.18 0.07
N SER A 80 17.47 2.01 -0.66
CA SER A 80 18.51 2.87 -0.10
C SER A 80 18.61 4.19 -0.86
N ALA A 81 19.31 5.19 -0.30
CA ALA A 81 19.52 6.46 -1.00
C ALA A 81 20.34 6.30 -2.30
N SER A 82 21.25 5.32 -2.33
CA SER A 82 22.04 4.99 -3.53
C SER A 82 21.31 4.08 -4.51
N ASN A 83 20.35 3.28 -4.04
CA ASN A 83 19.49 2.42 -4.84
C ASN A 83 18.01 2.61 -4.46
N PRO A 84 17.38 3.71 -4.91
CA PRO A 84 16.02 4.08 -4.50
C PRO A 84 14.96 3.34 -5.33
N GLU A 85 15.13 2.02 -5.45
CA GLU A 85 14.21 1.13 -6.16
C GLU A 85 12.96 0.85 -5.32
N CYS A 86 11.82 0.79 -6.00
CA CYS A 86 10.54 0.38 -5.47
C CYS A 86 9.85 -0.60 -6.42
N ILE A 87 8.89 -1.36 -5.92
CA ILE A 87 8.03 -2.21 -6.76
C ILE A 87 6.71 -1.49 -6.99
N TYR A 88 6.32 -1.39 -8.26
CA TYR A 88 4.99 -0.94 -8.63
C TYR A 88 4.01 -2.12 -8.49
N LEU A 89 3.03 -1.96 -7.61
CA LEU A 89 2.02 -2.98 -7.34
C LEU A 89 0.81 -2.75 -8.25
N ARG A 90 0.84 -3.42 -9.40
CA ARG A 90 -0.29 -3.48 -10.33
C ARG A 90 -0.69 -4.94 -10.52
N PRO A 91 -1.99 -5.28 -10.49
CA PRO A 91 -2.44 -6.63 -10.77
C PRO A 91 -1.79 -7.19 -12.04
N HIS A 92 -1.20 -8.37 -11.94
CA HIS A 92 -0.49 -9.08 -13.01
C HIS A 92 0.76 -8.39 -13.60
N ASN A 93 1.20 -7.25 -13.04
CA ASN A 93 2.31 -6.48 -13.58
C ASN A 93 3.15 -5.81 -12.48
N TYR A 94 4.02 -6.60 -11.86
CA TYR A 94 4.94 -6.15 -10.82
C TYR A 94 6.26 -5.70 -11.44
N THR A 95 6.47 -4.39 -11.53
CA THR A 95 7.69 -3.83 -12.13
C THR A 95 8.55 -3.12 -11.11
N ARG A 96 9.87 -3.29 -11.22
CA ARG A 96 10.84 -2.43 -10.55
C ARG A 96 10.80 -1.04 -11.18
N ALA A 97 10.80 -0.02 -10.34
CA ALA A 97 10.86 1.37 -10.75
C ALA A 97 11.78 2.13 -9.79
N LEU A 98 12.31 3.26 -10.24
CA LEU A 98 12.85 4.25 -9.32
C LEU A 98 11.69 4.89 -8.55
N THR A 99 12.01 5.39 -7.36
CA THR A 99 11.04 6.09 -6.50
C THR A 99 10.22 7.10 -7.33
N PRO A 100 8.89 6.96 -7.37
CA PRO A 100 8.05 7.81 -8.20
C PRO A 100 8.12 9.26 -7.74
N ARG A 101 8.00 10.20 -8.69
CA ARG A 101 7.92 11.64 -8.44
C ARG A 101 9.11 12.21 -7.66
N ARG A 102 10.31 11.65 -7.85
CA ARG A 102 11.53 12.09 -7.17
C ARG A 102 11.79 13.59 -7.39
N ASP A 103 11.59 14.08 -8.60
CA ASP A 103 11.68 15.50 -8.96
C ASP A 103 10.77 16.39 -8.10
N ILE A 104 9.51 15.99 -7.94
CA ILE A 104 8.54 16.71 -7.09
C ILE A 104 8.96 16.61 -5.63
N CYS A 105 9.38 15.44 -5.16
CA CYS A 105 9.87 15.27 -3.79
C CYS A 105 11.08 16.16 -3.50
N GLU A 106 12.05 16.26 -4.41
CA GLU A 106 13.21 17.14 -4.24
C GLU A 106 12.85 18.62 -4.27
N LEU A 107 11.81 19.01 -5.01
CA LEU A 107 11.27 20.37 -4.97
C LEU A 107 10.71 20.72 -3.58
N TRP A 108 9.96 19.82 -2.96
CA TRP A 108 9.31 20.06 -1.66
C TRP A 108 10.24 19.84 -0.46
N ARG A 109 11.23 18.96 -0.58
CA ARG A 109 12.13 18.57 0.51
C ARG A 109 12.72 19.77 1.28
N PRO A 110 13.31 20.80 0.65
CA PRO A 110 13.89 21.92 1.40
C PRO A 110 12.85 22.79 2.10
N LEU A 111 11.59 22.81 1.64
CA LEU A 111 10.52 23.59 2.27
C LEU A 111 9.91 22.87 3.47
N LEU A 112 9.73 21.54 3.35
CA LEU A 112 9.10 20.71 4.39
C LEU A 112 10.08 20.30 5.49
N LEU A 113 11.36 20.12 5.16
CA LEU A 113 12.40 19.66 6.09
C LEU A 113 13.29 20.79 6.59
N ARG A 114 12.95 22.06 6.31
CA ARG A 114 13.67 23.19 6.91
C ARG A 114 13.49 23.12 8.42
N GLU A 115 14.55 22.73 9.11
CA GLU A 115 14.60 22.82 10.57
C GLU A 115 14.32 24.27 10.97
N THR A 116 13.55 24.45 12.03
CA THR A 116 13.25 25.74 12.69
C THR A 116 14.50 26.36 13.35
N SER A 117 15.67 26.27 12.73
CA SER A 117 16.96 26.72 13.23
C SER A 117 17.19 28.23 13.02
N GLN A 118 16.12 29.03 12.92
CA GLN A 118 16.18 30.50 12.79
C GLN A 118 15.19 31.22 13.71
N HIS A 119 15.08 30.77 14.96
CA HIS A 119 14.56 31.57 16.07
C HIS A 119 15.43 31.31 17.30
N ASN A 120 16.61 31.93 17.33
CA ASN A 120 17.43 32.19 18.52
C ASN A 120 18.61 33.09 18.12
N GLU A 121 18.32 34.32 17.72
CA GLU A 121 19.26 35.45 17.82
C GLU A 121 18.44 36.71 18.13
N GLU A 122 18.25 36.97 19.42
CA GLU A 122 18.36 38.29 20.07
C GLU A 122 18.41 38.11 21.60
#